data_AF-E6QKF0-F1
#
_entry.id   AF-E6QKF0-F1
#
_cell.length_a   1.000
_cell.length_b   1.000
_cell.length_c   1.000
_cell.angle_alpha   90.00
_cell.angle_beta   90.00
_cell.angle_gamma   90.00
#
_symmetry.space_group_name_H-M   'P 1'
#
loop_
_entity.id
_entity.type
_entity.pdbx_description
1 polymer ?
#
loop_
_entity_poly.entity_id
_entity_poly.type
_entity_poly.pdbx_seq_one_letter_code
_entity_poly.pdbx_strand_id
1 'polypeptide(L)' 'MKKDILKEADYRYDFDRDMYFNREAKKAFSLEFVADTPEQELAKHIEETLNPIGWTFYFNSPPSESVQRELERLLDK' A
#
# COMPACT_ATOMS: atom_id res chain seq x y z
N MET A 1 -10.94 -3.95 12.82
CA MET A 1 -9.80 -3.02 12.98
C MET A 1 -9.13 -2.86 11.62
N LYS A 2 -8.42 -1.75 11.34
CA LYS A 2 -7.72 -1.52 10.06
C LYS A 2 -6.91 -2.71 9.52
N LYS A 3 -6.23 -3.44 10.41
CA LYS A 3 -5.45 -4.65 10.06
C LYS A 3 -6.31 -5.78 9.50
N ASP A 4 -7.54 -5.91 9.97
CA ASP A 4 -8.48 -6.94 9.50
C ASP A 4 -8.96 -6.61 8.08
N ILE A 5 -9.29 -5.34 7.81
CA ILE A 5 -9.69 -4.86 6.47
C ILE A 5 -8.58 -5.13 5.45
N LEU A 6 -7.34 -4.80 5.80
CA LEU A 6 -6.17 -5.05 4.95
C LEU A 6 -5.96 -6.55 4.71
N LYS A 7 -6.11 -7.37 5.76
CA LYS A 7 -5.96 -8.82 5.66
C LYS A 7 -7.06 -9.47 4.82
N GLU A 8 -8.30 -9.03 4.96
CA GLU A 8 -9.44 -9.48 4.16
C GLU A 8 -9.27 -9.12 2.67
N ALA A 9 -8.56 -8.03 2.38
CA ALA A 9 -8.20 -7.61 1.04
C ALA A 9 -6.82 -8.13 0.56
N ASP A 10 -6.31 -9.21 1.16
CA ASP A 10 -5.04 -9.87 0.79
C ASP A 10 -3.77 -9.00 0.88
N TYR A 11 -3.81 -7.93 1.68
CA TYR A 11 -2.59 -7.17 1.98
C TYR A 11 -1.72 -7.90 3.00
N ARG A 12 -0.43 -7.98 2.70
CA ARG A 12 0.60 -8.51 3.58
C ARG A 12 1.39 -7.37 4.20
N TYR A 13 1.78 -7.52 5.45
CA TYR A 13 2.63 -6.55 6.12
C TYR A 13 4.10 -6.92 5.93
N ASP A 14 4.89 -5.95 5.48
CA ASP A 14 6.35 -5.98 5.39
C ASP A 14 6.91 -5.21 6.58
N PHE A 15 7.54 -5.93 7.52
CA PHE A 15 8.14 -5.36 8.72
C PHE A 15 9.42 -4.57 8.41
N ASP A 16 10.18 -4.93 7.38
CA ASP A 16 11.44 -4.26 7.04
C ASP A 16 11.17 -2.86 6.47
N ARG A 17 9.97 -2.65 5.94
CA ARG A 17 9.57 -1.43 5.21
C ARG A 17 8.40 -0.69 5.84
N ASP A 18 7.90 -1.19 6.96
CA ASP A 18 6.71 -0.68 7.64
C ASP A 18 5.57 -0.35 6.67
N MET A 19 5.16 -1.33 5.87
CA MET A 19 4.10 -1.15 4.89
C MET A 19 3.26 -2.39 4.66
N TYR A 20 2.01 -2.15 4.26
CA TYR A 20 1.10 -3.17 3.76
C TYR A 20 1.14 -3.18 2.24
N PHE A 21 1.21 -4.35 1.61
CA PHE A 21 1.24 -4.47 0.15
C PHE A 21 0.34 -5.61 -0.34
N ASN A 22 -0.29 -5.40 -1.49
CA ASN A 22 -0.99 -6.43 -2.25
C ASN A 22 -0.44 -6.43 -3.69
N ARG A 23 0.14 -7.57 -4.10
CA ARG A 23 0.77 -7.75 -5.42
C ARG A 23 -0.23 -7.88 -6.55
N GLU A 24 -1.40 -8.45 -6.29
CA GLU A 24 -2.46 -8.60 -7.30
C GLU A 24 -3.06 -7.23 -7.62
N ALA A 25 -3.31 -6.42 -6.59
CA ALA A 25 -3.77 -5.05 -6.74
C ALA A 25 -2.67 -4.07 -7.15
N LYS A 26 -1.38 -4.48 -7.07
CA LYS A 26 -0.20 -3.62 -7.22
C LYS A 26 -0.28 -2.35 -6.38
N LYS A 27 -0.67 -2.49 -5.11
CA LYS A 27 -0.86 -1.39 -4.17
C LYS A 27 -0.05 -1.60 -2.92
N ALA A 28 0.50 -0.51 -2.39
CA ALA A 28 1.17 -0.50 -1.10
C ALA A 28 0.77 0.73 -0.28
N PHE A 29 0.54 0.52 1.02
CA PHE A 29 0.21 1.53 2.02
C PHE A 29 1.28 1.56 3.09
N SER A 30 1.88 2.73 3.37
CA SER A 30 2.77 2.83 4.53
C SER A 30 1.99 2.62 5.84
N LEU A 31 2.68 2.14 6.87
CA LEU A 31 2.09 1.96 8.19
C LEU A 31 1.56 3.29 8.74
N GLU A 32 2.29 4.39 8.51
CA GLU A 32 1.87 5.74 8.88
C GLU A 32 0.58 6.15 8.16
N PHE A 33 0.48 5.88 6.85
CA PHE A 33 -0.73 6.16 6.09
C PHE A 33 -1.92 5.37 6.62
N VAL A 34 -1.74 4.08 6.90
CA VAL A 34 -2.78 3.25 7.52
C VAL A 34 -3.14 3.79 8.91
N ALA A 35 -2.18 4.21 9.71
CA ALA A 35 -2.43 4.74 11.05
C ALA A 35 -3.28 6.02 11.02
N ASP A 36 -3.00 6.92 10.07
CA ASP A 36 -3.67 8.22 9.97
C ASP A 36 -4.96 8.20 9.15
N THR A 37 -5.13 7.22 8.25
CA THR A 37 -6.30 7.13 7.35
C THR A 37 -7.48 6.45 8.04
N PRO A 38 -8.67 7.06 8.13
CA PRO A 38 -9.87 6.42 8.68
C PRO A 38 -10.22 5.11 7.98
N GLU A 39 -10.86 4.18 8.69
CA GLU A 39 -11.20 2.85 8.15
C GLU A 39 -12.04 2.92 6.86
N GLN A 40 -12.98 3.87 6.76
CA GLN A 40 -13.80 4.01 5.55
C GLN A 40 -12.99 4.50 4.34
N GLU A 41 -12.05 5.42 4.54
CA GLU A 41 -11.18 5.92 3.47
C GLU A 41 -10.18 4.84 3.04
N LEU A 42 -9.64 4.07 3.99
CA LEU A 42 -8.77 2.94 3.69
C LEU A 42 -9.49 1.89 2.82
N ALA A 43 -10.74 1.57 3.15
CA ALA A 43 -11.56 0.65 2.36
C ALA A 43 -11.79 1.17 0.92
N LYS A 44 -12.07 2.47 0.76
CA LYS A 44 -12.18 3.08 -0.58
C LYS A 44 -10.90 2.93 -1.38
N HIS A 45 -9.74 3.22 -0.79
CA HIS A 45 -8.46 3.07 -1.47
C HIS A 45 -8.14 1.63 -1.80
N ILE A 46 -8.60 0.65 -1.02
CA ILE A 46 -8.47 -0.77 -1.33
C ILE A 46 -9.30 -1.12 -2.57
N GLU A 47 -10.59 -0.76 -2.56
CA GLU A 47 -11.57 -1.09 -3.62
C GLU A 47 -11.33 -0.32 -4.93
N GLU A 48 -10.66 0.83 -4.88
CA GLU A 48 -10.39 1.68 -6.04
C GLU A 48 -9.63 0.90 -7.12
N THR A 49 -10.30 0.44 -8.17
CA THR A 49 -9.60 -0.26 -9.26
C THR A 49 -8.88 0.78 -10.12
N LEU A 50 -7.62 1.01 -9.78
CA LEU A 50 -6.72 1.73 -10.65
C LEU A 50 -6.28 0.75 -11.76
N ASN A 51 -6.09 1.25 -12.97
CA ASN A 51 -5.34 0.55 -14.02
C ASN A 51 -3.90 1.12 -14.08
N PRO A 52 -3.09 1.03 -13.01
CA PRO A 52 -1.76 1.58 -13.04
C PRO A 52 -0.89 0.69 -13.92
N ILE A 53 -0.02 1.33 -14.71
CA ILE A 53 1.03 0.64 -15.47
C ILE A 53 2.08 0.01 -14.53
N GLY A 54 2.12 0.45 -13.26
CA GLY A 54 3.07 0.04 -12.22
C GLY A 54 2.43 -0.11 -10.84
N TRP A 55 3.19 0.13 -9.77
CA TRP A 55 2.66 0.10 -8.41
C TRP A 55 2.04 1.44 -8.03
N THR A 56 1.00 1.39 -7.19
CA THR A 56 0.45 2.57 -6.53
C THR A 56 0.89 2.56 -5.08
N PHE A 57 1.49 3.67 -4.64
CA PHE A 57 1.96 3.82 -3.28
C PHE A 57 1.21 4.94 -2.55
N TYR A 58 0.72 4.62 -1.36
CA TYR A 58 0.04 5.56 -0.48
C TYR A 58 0.91 5.84 0.75
N PHE A 59 1.39 7.07 0.81
CA PHE A 59 2.21 7.60 1.91
C PHE A 59 1.62 8.94 2.36
N ASN A 60 1.81 9.30 3.64
CA ASN A 60 1.47 10.64 4.14
C ASN A 60 2.30 11.75 3.47
N SER A 61 3.54 11.43 3.10
CA SER A 61 4.41 12.28 2.32
C SER A 61 4.96 11.47 1.14
N PRO A 62 4.84 11.98 -0.09
CA PRO A 62 5.27 11.23 -1.26
C PRO A 62 6.78 10.96 -1.19
N PRO A 63 7.22 9.70 -1.29
CA PRO A 63 8.64 9.38 -1.34
C PRO A 63 9.24 9.88 -2.66
N SER A 64 10.56 10.08 -2.68
CA SER A 64 11.27 10.46 -3.90
C SER A 64 11.10 9.42 -5.01
N GLU A 65 11.20 9.83 -6.28
CA GLU A 65 11.09 8.91 -7.42
C GLU A 65 12.08 7.74 -7.35
N SER A 66 13.28 7.99 -6.80
CA SER A 66 14.30 6.94 -6.64
C SER A 66 13.84 5.86 -5.66
N VAL A 67 13.23 6.27 -4.55
CA VAL A 67 12.67 5.34 -3.55
C VAL A 67 11.47 4.58 -4.12
N GLN A 68 10.59 5.23 -4.88
CA GLN A 68 9.47 4.54 -5.53
C GLN A 68 9.95 3.43 -6.46
N ARG A 69 10.92 3.72 -7.35
CA ARG A 69 11.49 2.72 -8.27
C ARG A 69 12.17 1.56 -7.54
N GLU A 70 12.81 1.82 -6.41
CA GLU A 70 13.42 0.77 -5.60
C GLU A 70 12.34 -0.11 -4.95
N LEU A 71 11.29 0.49 -4.39
CA LEU A 71 10.16 -0.24 -3.81
C LEU A 71 9.46 -1.11 -4.85
N GLU A 72 9.21 -0.60 -6.06
CA GLU A 72 8.63 -1.40 -7.15
C GLU A 72 9.45 -2.66 -7.43
N ARG A 73 10.77 -2.49 -7.62
CA ARG A 73 11.68 -3.62 -7.89
C ARG A 73 11.69 -4.65 -6.77
N LEU A 74 11.53 -4.19 -5.53
CA LEU A 74 11.56 -5.05 -4.36
C LEU A 74 10.25 -5.78 -4.13
N LEU A 75 9.11 -5.19 -4.51
CA LEU A 75 7.78 -5.78 -4.33
C LEU A 75 7.40 -6.72 -5.49
N ASP A 76 7.97 -6.53 -6.67
CA ASP A 76 7.83 -7.39 -7.86
C ASP A 76 8.65 -8.69 -7.79
N LYS A 77 9.53 -8.85 -6.79
CA LYS A 77 10.26 -10.10 -6.52
C LYS A 77 9.39 -11.16 -5.84
#